data_AF-A0A3B9QZQ3-F1
#
_entry.id   AF-A0A3B9QZQ3-F1
#
_cell.length_a   1.000
_cell.length_b   1.000
_cell.length_c   1.000
_cell.angle_alpha   90.00
_cell.angle_beta   90.00
_cell.angle_gamma   90.00
#
_symmetry.space_group_name_H-M   'P 1'
#
loop_
_entity.id
_entity.type
_entity.pdbx_description
1 polymer ?
#
loop_
_entity_poly.entity_id
_entity_poly.type
_entity_poly.pdbx_seq_one_letter_code
_entity_poly.pdbx_strand_id
1 'polypeptide(L)'
;MNFFSKLLVTAGLVAVLGFTQAAQARVQIIDVCYDFSCKTLQQVVLSAEEWRSVIGWFYPAAPTAAEERERLRQAVGWLEVVIGRHTPTHRDKGLNLEKNPEFPGQLDCIDESLNITQYMNLFQEQGHMRRHRVVDRAYRKAGFDAHWAGQIEEIETGERFVIDSWFQDNG
;
A
#
# COMPACT_ATOMS: atom_id res chain seq x y z
N MET A 1 -3.69 12.00 -76.53
CA MET A 1 -4.71 11.01 -76.16
C MET A 1 -4.36 10.44 -74.79
N ASN A 2 -5.24 10.71 -73.82
CA ASN A 2 -5.51 10.06 -72.52
C ASN A 2 -4.45 9.08 -71.96
N PHE A 3 -4.08 9.12 -70.68
CA PHE A 3 -5.00 8.90 -69.56
C PHE A 3 -4.38 9.41 -68.24
N PHE A 4 -5.18 10.14 -67.48
CA PHE A 4 -4.98 10.43 -66.06
C PHE A 4 -4.97 9.13 -65.24
N SER A 5 -3.90 8.88 -64.49
CA SER A 5 -3.93 7.87 -63.41
C SER A 5 -4.20 8.59 -62.10
N LYS A 6 -5.38 8.32 -61.52
CA LYS A 6 -5.86 8.88 -60.26
C LYS A 6 -5.03 8.31 -59.11
N LEU A 7 -4.35 9.18 -58.36
CA LEU A 7 -3.76 8.84 -57.07
C LEU A 7 -4.90 8.65 -56.06
N LEU A 8 -5.25 7.41 -55.75
CA LEU A 8 -6.16 7.06 -54.65
C LEU A 8 -5.40 7.22 -53.33
N VAL A 9 -5.66 8.32 -52.62
CA VAL A 9 -5.26 8.48 -51.22
C VAL A 9 -6.21 7.63 -50.37
N THR A 10 -5.81 6.42 -50.02
CA THR A 10 -6.49 5.64 -48.99
C THR A 10 -6.11 6.19 -47.63
N ALA A 11 -7.02 6.96 -47.03
CA ALA A 11 -6.95 7.33 -45.62
C ALA A 11 -7.11 6.07 -44.76
N GLY A 12 -5.98 5.50 -44.32
CA GLY A 12 -5.97 4.41 -43.36
C GLY A 12 -6.38 4.93 -41.98
N LEU A 13 -7.58 4.56 -41.53
CA LEU A 13 -8.03 4.79 -40.17
C LEU A 13 -7.18 3.93 -39.23
N VAL A 14 -6.15 4.50 -38.60
CA VAL A 14 -5.40 3.81 -37.54
C VAL A 14 -6.27 3.87 -36.28
N ALA A 15 -7.04 2.80 -36.03
CA ALA A 15 -7.71 2.60 -34.76
C ALA A 15 -6.64 2.31 -33.70
N VAL A 16 -6.25 3.34 -32.93
CA VAL A 16 -5.43 3.16 -31.73
C VAL A 16 -6.32 2.49 -30.69
N LEU A 17 -6.29 1.17 -30.65
CA LEU A 17 -6.85 0.39 -29.55
C LEU A 17 -6.06 0.75 -28.29
N GLY A 18 -6.60 1.68 -27.51
CA GLY A 18 -6.09 1.97 -26.18
C GLY A 18 -6.22 0.73 -25.32
N PHE A 19 -5.11 0.06 -25.06
CA PHE A 19 -5.05 -0.98 -24.04
C PHE A 19 -5.23 -0.30 -22.68
N THR A 20 -6.48 -0.19 -22.21
CA THR A 20 -6.73 0.10 -20.81
C THR A 20 -6.29 -1.12 -20.04
N GLN A 21 -5.07 -1.09 -19.50
CA GLN A 21 -4.59 -2.10 -18.59
C GLN A 21 -5.42 -1.94 -17.31
N ALA A 22 -6.54 -2.67 -17.23
CA ALA A 22 -7.23 -2.84 -15.97
C ALA A 22 -6.19 -3.37 -14.99
N ALA A 23 -6.04 -2.71 -13.85
CA ALA A 23 -5.25 -3.24 -12.74
C ALA A 23 -5.87 -4.59 -12.37
N GLN A 24 -5.33 -5.68 -12.92
CA GLN A 24 -5.78 -7.00 -12.58
C GLN A 24 -5.35 -7.22 -11.14
N ALA A 25 -6.31 -7.20 -10.21
CA ALA A 25 -6.08 -7.66 -8.85
C ALA A 25 -5.66 -9.14 -8.94
N ARG A 26 -4.35 -9.38 -8.90
CA ARG A 26 -3.76 -10.73 -8.88
C ARG A 26 -3.72 -11.20 -7.43
N VAL A 27 -3.61 -12.51 -7.23
CA VAL A 27 -3.25 -13.06 -5.91
C VAL A 27 -1.98 -12.36 -5.43
N GLN A 28 -2.00 -11.89 -4.19
CA GLN A 28 -0.84 -11.25 -3.55
C GLN A 28 -0.24 -12.19 -2.51
N ILE A 29 1.07 -12.19 -2.42
CA ILE A 29 1.81 -12.89 -1.39
C ILE A 29 2.52 -11.80 -0.58
N ILE A 30 2.21 -11.73 0.71
CA ILE A 30 2.67 -10.67 1.61
C ILE A 30 3.30 -11.34 2.81
N ASP A 31 4.54 -10.97 3.13
CA ASP A 31 5.18 -11.38 4.37
C ASP A 31 4.74 -10.42 5.48
N VAL A 32 4.36 -10.95 6.63
CA VAL A 32 3.79 -10.18 7.75
C VAL A 32 4.56 -10.51 9.02
N CYS A 33 5.10 -9.48 9.66
CA CYS A 33 5.76 -9.52 10.96
C CYS A 33 4.74 -9.35 12.10
N TYR A 34 4.90 -10.12 13.19
CA TYR A 34 4.21 -9.90 14.46
C TYR A 34 4.97 -10.59 15.62
N ASP A 35 4.42 -10.50 16.84
CA ASP A 35 4.99 -11.02 18.11
C ASP A 35 6.23 -10.26 18.62
N PHE A 36 6.26 -8.94 18.42
CA PHE A 36 7.33 -8.00 18.78
C PHE A 36 8.62 -8.20 17.99
N SER A 37 9.14 -7.11 17.43
CA SER A 37 10.45 -7.09 16.77
C SER A 37 10.59 -8.14 15.64
N CYS A 38 9.49 -8.43 14.94
CA CYS A 38 9.33 -9.43 13.90
C CYS A 38 9.79 -10.83 14.33
N LYS A 39 9.45 -11.23 15.56
CA LYS A 39 9.78 -12.57 16.05
C LYS A 39 9.09 -13.65 15.22
N THR A 40 7.89 -13.37 14.73
CA THR A 40 7.16 -14.22 13.80
C THR A 40 7.05 -13.53 12.45
N LEU A 41 7.46 -14.24 11.39
CA LEU A 41 7.28 -13.84 9.99
C LEU A 41 6.40 -14.86 9.30
N GLN A 42 5.19 -14.46 8.90
CA GLN A 42 4.22 -15.32 8.23
C GLN A 42 3.96 -14.82 6.81
N GLN A 43 3.99 -15.73 5.84
CA GLN A 43 3.53 -15.44 4.49
C GLN A 43 2.00 -15.59 4.40
N VAL A 44 1.32 -14.54 3.97
CA VAL A 44 -0.13 -14.46 3.75
C VAL A 44 -0.41 -14.40 2.26
N VAL A 45 -1.34 -15.22 1.79
CA VAL A 45 -1.77 -15.26 0.39
C VAL A 45 -3.17 -14.67 0.29
N LEU A 46 -3.28 -13.47 -0.29
CA LEU A 46 -4.57 -12.81 -0.49
C LEU A 46 -5.19 -13.21 -1.82
N SER A 47 -6.46 -13.53 -1.79
CA SER A 47 -7.25 -13.73 -3.00
C SER A 47 -7.32 -12.43 -3.83
N ALA A 48 -7.64 -12.59 -5.11
CA ALA A 48 -7.89 -11.44 -6.00
C ALA A 48 -9.03 -10.53 -5.51
N GLU A 49 -10.01 -11.08 -4.77
CA GLU A 49 -11.11 -10.32 -4.20
C GLU A 49 -10.68 -9.49 -3.00
N GLU A 50 -9.96 -10.11 -2.06
CA GLU A 50 -9.39 -9.41 -0.91
C GLU A 50 -8.47 -8.29 -1.35
N TRP A 51 -7.55 -8.56 -2.29
CA TRP A 51 -6.68 -7.53 -2.82
C TRP A 51 -7.45 -6.39 -3.48
N ARG A 52 -8.50 -6.71 -4.27
CA ARG A 52 -9.37 -5.70 -4.88
C ARG A 52 -10.07 -4.83 -3.84
N SER A 53 -10.48 -5.40 -2.70
CA SER A 53 -11.09 -4.64 -1.61
C SER A 53 -10.12 -3.62 -0.99
N VAL A 54 -8.82 -3.92 -0.99
CA VAL A 54 -7.75 -3.03 -0.52
C VAL A 54 -7.45 -1.94 -1.54
N ILE A 55 -7.17 -2.31 -2.79
CA ILE A 55 -6.80 -1.30 -3.79
C ILE A 55 -7.97 -0.44 -4.25
N GLY A 56 -9.20 -0.82 -3.91
CA GLY A 56 -10.42 -0.05 -4.19
C GLY A 56 -10.38 1.37 -3.63
N TRP A 57 -9.68 1.60 -2.51
CA TRP A 57 -9.49 2.92 -1.90
C TRP A 57 -8.73 3.92 -2.80
N PHE A 58 -8.01 3.44 -3.82
CA PHE A 58 -7.27 4.29 -4.76
C PHE A 58 -8.07 4.68 -6.01
N TYR A 59 -9.34 4.30 -6.12
CA TYR A 59 -10.18 4.55 -7.29
C TYR A 59 -11.41 5.43 -6.97
N PRO A 60 -11.64 6.53 -7.73
CA PRO A 60 -10.79 7.08 -8.81
C PRO A 60 -9.45 7.58 -8.26
N ALA A 61 -8.45 7.92 -9.08
CA ALA A 61 -7.14 8.37 -8.59
C ALA A 61 -7.19 9.69 -7.79
N ALA A 62 -6.21 9.93 -6.92
CA ALA A 62 -6.23 11.09 -6.02
C ALA A 62 -5.85 12.39 -6.77
N PRO A 63 -6.66 13.45 -6.67
CA PRO A 63 -6.38 14.74 -7.32
C PRO A 63 -5.39 15.60 -6.53
N THR A 64 -5.12 15.31 -5.26
CA THR A 64 -4.16 16.03 -4.42
C THR A 64 -3.27 15.07 -3.63
N ALA A 65 -2.09 15.53 -3.21
CA ALA A 65 -1.22 14.75 -2.33
C ALA A 65 -1.90 14.47 -0.98
N ALA A 66 -2.58 15.47 -0.40
CA ALA A 66 -3.35 15.28 0.83
C ALA A 66 -4.41 14.17 0.72
N GLU A 67 -5.15 14.13 -0.39
CA GLU A 67 -6.13 13.06 -0.63
C GLU A 67 -5.49 11.70 -0.88
N GLU A 68 -4.30 11.64 -1.51
CA GLU A 68 -3.57 10.39 -1.65
C GLU A 68 -3.15 9.84 -0.28
N ARG A 69 -2.70 10.69 0.64
CA ARG A 69 -2.37 10.29 2.02
C ARG A 69 -3.58 9.74 2.78
N GLU A 70 -4.74 10.37 2.64
CA GLU A 70 -5.97 9.87 3.28
C GLU A 70 -6.37 8.50 2.71
N ARG A 71 -6.23 8.29 1.40
CA ARG A 71 -6.52 6.98 0.79
C ARG A 71 -5.51 5.92 1.15
N LEU A 72 -4.22 6.28 1.27
CA LEU A 72 -3.19 5.39 1.80
C LEU A 72 -3.54 4.95 3.22
N ARG A 73 -3.96 5.90 4.08
CA ARG A 73 -4.40 5.59 5.45
C ARG A 73 -5.55 4.58 5.47
N GLN A 74 -6.57 4.77 4.63
CA GLN A 74 -7.71 3.85 4.52
C GLN A 74 -7.32 2.47 3.96
N ALA A 75 -6.46 2.45 2.94
CA ALA A 75 -5.98 1.22 2.32
C ALA A 75 -5.12 0.39 3.26
N VAL A 76 -4.22 1.03 4.02
CA VAL A 76 -3.37 0.36 5.03
C VAL A 76 -4.23 -0.25 6.13
N GLY A 77 -5.08 0.54 6.79
CA GLY A 77 -5.92 0.01 7.87
C GLY A 77 -6.86 -1.11 7.40
N TRP A 78 -7.42 -0.99 6.18
CA TRP A 78 -8.22 -2.08 5.62
C TRP A 78 -7.40 -3.33 5.29
N LEU A 79 -6.17 -3.16 4.81
CA LEU A 79 -5.27 -4.29 4.58
C LEU A 79 -4.91 -4.99 5.90
N GLU A 80 -4.72 -4.26 7.00
CA GLU A 80 -4.48 -4.84 8.33
C GLU A 80 -5.68 -5.69 8.80
N VAL A 81 -6.91 -5.19 8.62
CA VAL A 81 -8.14 -5.98 8.85
C VAL A 81 -8.18 -7.25 7.98
N VAL A 82 -7.81 -7.15 6.71
CA VAL A 82 -7.77 -8.30 5.80
C VAL A 82 -6.70 -9.30 6.25
N ILE A 83 -5.49 -8.84 6.57
CA ILE A 83 -4.39 -9.67 7.08
C ILE A 83 -4.79 -10.37 8.39
N GLY A 84 -5.47 -9.67 9.31
CA GLY A 84 -5.97 -10.23 10.56
C GLY A 84 -6.96 -11.40 10.38
N ARG A 85 -7.54 -11.60 9.18
CA ARG A 85 -8.34 -12.80 8.87
C ARG A 85 -7.48 -14.04 8.63
N HIS A 86 -6.21 -13.86 8.29
CA HIS A 86 -5.24 -14.90 7.94
C HIS A 86 -4.18 -15.13 9.02
N THR A 87 -4.08 -14.21 9.98
CA THR A 87 -3.07 -14.21 11.03
C THR A 87 -3.74 -14.00 12.40
N PRO A 88 -3.01 -14.22 13.51
CA PRO A 88 -3.48 -13.82 14.83
C PRO A 88 -3.53 -12.30 15.05
N THR A 89 -3.15 -11.46 14.07
CA THR A 89 -3.01 -10.00 14.26
C THR A 89 -4.34 -9.28 14.45
N HIS A 90 -5.48 -9.92 14.18
CA HIS A 90 -6.80 -9.41 14.59
C HIS A 90 -6.95 -9.20 16.11
N ARG A 91 -6.00 -9.72 16.90
CA ARG A 91 -5.93 -9.58 18.36
C ARG A 91 -5.08 -8.39 18.81
N ASP A 92 -4.39 -7.74 17.87
CA ASP A 92 -3.49 -6.65 18.15
C ASP A 92 -4.16 -5.53 18.96
N LYS A 93 -3.38 -4.96 19.89
CA LYS A 93 -3.75 -3.85 20.73
C LYS A 93 -2.92 -2.64 20.41
N GLY A 94 -3.59 -1.49 20.31
CA GLY A 94 -2.91 -0.22 20.09
C GLY A 94 -1.87 0.07 21.18
N LEU A 95 -0.82 0.76 20.78
CA LEU A 95 0.35 1.11 21.56
C LEU A 95 1.12 -0.15 22.02
N ASN A 96 2.19 0.07 22.80
CA ASN A 96 2.90 -1.02 23.48
C ASN A 96 2.29 -1.27 24.87
N LEU A 97 0.94 -1.30 24.98
CA LEU A 97 0.25 -1.46 26.27
C LEU A 97 0.67 -2.76 26.98
N GLU A 98 0.89 -3.82 26.21
CA GLU A 98 1.29 -5.13 26.72
C GLU A 98 2.70 -5.49 26.26
N LYS A 99 3.72 -5.17 27.08
CA LYS A 99 5.09 -5.66 26.84
C LYS A 99 5.16 -7.14 27.22
N ASN A 100 5.22 -8.02 26.20
CA ASN A 100 5.11 -9.48 26.32
C ASN A 100 3.68 -9.96 26.56
N PRO A 101 2.80 -9.84 25.56
CA PRO A 101 1.43 -10.35 25.64
C PRO A 101 1.42 -11.86 25.85
N GLU A 102 0.43 -12.36 26.59
CA GLU A 102 0.20 -13.80 26.77
C GLU A 102 -0.51 -14.43 25.55
N PHE A 103 -0.71 -13.66 24.48
CA PHE A 103 -1.34 -14.07 23.24
C PHE A 103 -0.48 -13.76 22.00
N PRO A 104 -0.63 -14.54 20.92
CA PRO A 104 0.06 -14.27 19.67
C PRO A 104 -0.64 -13.17 18.85
N GLY A 105 0.12 -12.52 17.98
CA GLY A 105 -0.39 -11.57 17.00
C GLY A 105 -0.35 -10.10 17.43
N GLN A 106 0.24 -9.77 18.57
CA GLN A 106 0.47 -8.38 18.94
C GLN A 106 1.60 -7.79 18.08
N LEU A 107 1.45 -6.51 17.72
CA LEU A 107 2.43 -5.75 16.98
C LEU A 107 3.05 -4.69 17.89
N ASP A 108 4.36 -4.52 17.78
CA ASP A 108 5.05 -3.33 18.27
C ASP A 108 5.33 -2.35 17.13
N CYS A 109 5.90 -1.18 17.44
CA CYS A 109 6.24 -0.19 16.40
C CYS A 109 7.21 -0.72 15.33
N ILE A 110 7.98 -1.78 15.61
CA ILE A 110 8.90 -2.37 14.63
C ILE A 110 8.10 -3.25 13.66
N ASP A 111 7.21 -4.11 14.19
CA ASP A 111 6.29 -4.91 13.38
C ASP A 111 5.45 -4.02 12.46
N GLU A 112 4.80 -3.01 13.04
CA GLU A 112 3.94 -2.07 12.30
C GLU A 112 4.71 -1.36 11.20
N SER A 113 5.87 -0.77 11.53
CA SER A 113 6.64 -0.03 10.54
C SER A 113 7.20 -0.93 9.42
N LEU A 114 7.50 -2.21 9.69
CA LEU A 114 7.89 -3.16 8.65
C LEU A 114 6.71 -3.51 7.74
N ASN A 115 5.57 -3.89 8.33
CA ASN A 115 4.36 -4.29 7.63
C ASN A 115 3.83 -3.14 6.75
N ILE A 116 3.64 -1.95 7.31
CA ILE A 116 3.15 -0.78 6.57
C ILE A 116 4.09 -0.42 5.42
N THR A 117 5.42 -0.43 5.63
CA THR A 117 6.38 -0.17 4.55
C THR A 117 6.23 -1.19 3.42
N GLN A 118 6.06 -2.48 3.73
CA GLN A 118 5.80 -3.51 2.73
C GLN A 118 4.49 -3.28 1.99
N TYR A 119 3.41 -2.96 2.70
CA TYR A 119 2.11 -2.66 2.09
C TYR A 119 2.18 -1.49 1.12
N MET A 120 2.81 -0.39 1.54
CA MET A 120 2.99 0.79 0.69
C MET A 120 3.88 0.50 -0.53
N ASN A 121 4.92 -0.34 -0.38
CA ASN A 121 5.73 -0.76 -1.53
C ASN A 121 4.89 -1.52 -2.56
N LEU A 122 4.01 -2.42 -2.12
CA LEU A 122 3.08 -3.12 -3.02
C LEU A 122 2.14 -2.14 -3.74
N PHE A 123 1.62 -1.13 -3.04
CA PHE A 123 0.80 -0.09 -3.66
C PHE A 123 1.58 0.73 -4.70
N GLN A 124 2.83 1.09 -4.40
CA GLN A 124 3.71 1.82 -5.29
C GLN A 124 4.05 1.00 -6.54
N GLU A 125 4.50 -0.24 -6.37
CA GLU A 125 4.88 -1.15 -7.47
C GLU A 125 3.73 -1.41 -8.44
N GLN A 126 2.49 -1.40 -7.94
CA GLN A 126 1.28 -1.58 -8.75
C GLN A 126 0.69 -0.27 -9.28
N GLY A 127 1.35 0.87 -9.04
CA GLY A 127 0.96 2.18 -9.59
C GLY A 127 -0.26 2.82 -8.92
N HIS A 128 -0.56 2.44 -7.68
CA HIS A 128 -1.65 3.02 -6.88
C HIS A 128 -1.25 4.35 -6.21
N MET A 129 0.05 4.64 -6.12
CA MET A 129 0.60 5.90 -5.63
C MET A 129 1.13 6.74 -6.80
N ARG A 130 0.71 8.01 -6.88
CA ARG A 130 1.07 8.96 -7.94
C ARG A 130 1.71 10.25 -7.44
N ARG A 131 1.47 10.62 -6.18
CA ARG A 131 1.96 11.86 -5.57
C ARG A 131 3.08 11.62 -4.57
N HIS A 132 3.19 10.40 -4.04
CA HIS A 132 4.22 10.03 -3.09
C HIS A 132 5.03 8.84 -3.57
N ARG A 133 6.23 8.71 -3.01
CA ARG A 133 7.06 7.51 -3.06
C ARG A 133 7.33 7.00 -1.66
N VAL A 134 7.46 5.68 -1.52
CA VAL A 134 7.92 5.05 -0.28
C VAL A 134 9.41 5.33 -0.10
N VAL A 135 9.79 5.68 1.12
CA VAL A 135 11.19 5.89 1.52
C VAL A 135 11.50 5.06 2.77
N ASP A 136 12.76 5.09 3.22
CA ASP A 136 13.16 4.41 4.45
C ASP A 136 12.25 4.79 5.62
N ARG A 137 11.96 3.82 6.50
CA ARG A 137 11.15 4.02 7.70
C ARG A 137 11.64 5.22 8.51
N ALA A 138 10.69 5.99 9.04
CA ALA A 138 11.01 7.09 9.93
C ALA A 138 11.40 6.54 11.30
N TYR A 139 12.39 7.16 11.93
CA TYR A 139 12.76 6.90 13.32
C TYR A 139 12.73 8.20 14.12
N ARG A 140 12.09 8.17 15.28
CA ARG A 140 12.14 9.26 16.26
C ARG A 140 12.56 8.72 17.62
N LYS A 141 13.27 9.54 18.40
CA LYS A 141 13.61 9.24 19.78
C LYS A 141 13.46 10.48 20.66
N ALA A 142 12.59 10.39 21.66
CA ALA A 142 12.45 11.41 22.70
C ALA A 142 12.64 10.75 24.08
N GLY A 143 13.83 10.92 24.68
CA GLY A 143 14.19 10.20 25.91
C GLY A 143 14.20 8.68 25.70
N PHE A 144 13.29 7.97 26.37
CA PHE A 144 13.11 6.51 26.26
C PHE A 144 12.04 6.10 25.24
N ASP A 145 11.34 7.07 24.63
CA ASP A 145 10.33 6.81 23.60
C ASP A 145 11.02 6.77 22.22
N ALA A 146 11.49 5.59 21.85
CA ALA A 146 12.02 5.27 20.53
C ALA A 146 10.91 4.64 19.69
N HIS A 147 10.65 5.19 18.51
CA HIS A 147 9.50 4.81 17.69
C HIS A 147 9.86 4.75 16.22
N TRP A 148 9.32 3.75 15.53
CA TRP A 148 9.45 3.56 14.09
C TRP A 148 8.08 3.67 13.42
N ALA A 149 8.05 4.21 12.21
CA ALA A 149 6.83 4.28 11.40
C ALA A 149 7.14 4.10 9.90
N GLY A 150 6.16 3.65 9.13
CA GLY A 150 6.23 3.69 7.67
C GLY A 150 6.33 5.14 7.18
N GLN A 151 7.12 5.40 6.14
CA GLN A 151 7.35 6.75 5.65
C GLN A 151 7.14 6.85 4.13
N ILE A 152 6.55 7.97 3.73
CA ILE A 152 6.38 8.37 2.34
C ILE A 152 6.92 9.80 2.14
N GLU A 153 7.38 10.09 0.93
CA GLU A 153 7.84 11.41 0.52
C GLU A 153 7.00 11.90 -0.65
N GLU A 154 6.46 13.11 -0.54
CA GLU A 154 5.73 13.77 -1.61
C GLU A 154 6.70 14.14 -2.74
N ILE A 155 6.39 13.71 -3.96
CA ILE A 155 7.27 13.82 -5.13
C ILE A 155 7.52 15.28 -5.52
N GLU A 156 6.50 16.14 -5.39
CA GLU A 156 6.56 17.54 -5.83
C GLU A 156 7.34 18.43 -4.84
N THR A 157 7.11 18.24 -3.53
CA THR A 157 7.64 19.13 -2.49
C THR A 157 8.85 18.55 -1.77
N GLY A 158 9.05 17.23 -1.80
CA GLY A 158 10.02 16.53 -0.97
C GLY A 158 9.61 16.44 0.51
N GLU A 159 8.41 16.88 0.87
CA GLU A 159 7.90 16.79 2.24
C GLU A 159 7.63 15.32 2.62
N ARG A 160 7.97 14.95 3.85
CA ARG A 160 7.86 13.57 4.34
C ARG A 160 6.74 13.43 5.34
N PHE A 161 5.98 12.35 5.18
CA PHE A 161 4.85 12.00 6.02
C PHE A 161 5.00 10.57 6.52
N VAL A 162 4.44 10.29 7.70
CA VAL A 162 4.37 8.93 8.25
C VAL A 162 2.97 8.36 8.08
N ILE A 163 2.89 7.05 7.86
CA ILE A 163 1.68 6.24 8.02
C ILE A 163 1.98 5.28 9.18
N ASP A 164 1.16 5.33 10.22
CA ASP A 164 1.45 4.72 11.52
C ASP A 164 0.17 4.17 12.16
N SER A 165 -0.02 2.85 12.09
CA SER A 165 -1.16 2.09 12.63
C SER A 165 -1.00 1.74 14.11
N TRP A 166 0.17 1.99 14.70
CA TRP A 166 0.51 1.60 16.08
C TRP A 166 -0.43 2.17 17.15
N PHE A 167 -1.26 3.17 16.86
CA PHE A 167 -2.08 3.85 17.88
C PHE A 167 -3.42 3.18 18.19
N GLN A 168 -3.94 2.31 17.32
CA GLN A 168 -5.27 1.70 17.47
C GLN A 168 -5.17 0.17 17.43
N ASP A 169 -6.19 -0.51 17.94
CA ASP A 169 -6.27 -1.97 17.90
C ASP A 169 -6.41 -2.46 16.44
N ASN A 170 -5.47 -3.29 15.97
CA ASN A 170 -5.46 -3.82 14.60
C ASN A 170 -5.51 -2.71 13.52
N GLY A 171 -4.80 -1.61 13.80
CA GLY A 171 -4.56 -0.48 12.88
C GLY A 171 -5.64 0.58 12.80
#